data_AF-A0A4Q3D859-F1
#
_entry.id   AF-A0A4Q3D859-F1
#
_cell.length_a   1.000
_cell.length_b   1.000
_cell.length_c   1.000
_cell.angle_alpha   90.00
_cell.angle_beta   90.00
_cell.angle_gamma   90.00
#
_symmetry.space_group_name_H-M   'P 1'
#
loop_
_entity.id
_entity.type
_entity.pdbx_description
1 polymer ?
#
loop_
_entity_poly.entity_id
_entity_poly.type
_entity_poly.pdbx_seq_one_letter_code
_entity_poly.pdbx_strand_id
1 'polypeptide(L)'
;VIPVRALKNASSELFTAKQREVAQLLDEGKVEMMEAQLQIEHYWAGALRRAVIDGDVDNGSLMAGQSVGMVTKEEPVAEIIATLMAEAAHALEKRAA
;
A
#
# COMPACT_ATOMS: atom_id res chain seq x y z
N VAL A 1 -8.59 -5.59 -11.00
CA VAL A 1 -7.34 -5.06 -10.42
C VAL A 1 -7.13 -5.65 -9.05
N ILE A 2 -5.89 -5.99 -8.73
CA ILE A 2 -5.51 -6.58 -7.44
C ILE A 2 -5.63 -5.49 -6.36
N PRO A 3 -6.34 -5.74 -5.24
CA PRO A 3 -6.44 -4.76 -4.17
C PRO A 3 -5.07 -4.55 -3.51
N VAL A 4 -4.71 -3.29 -3.27
CA VAL A 4 -3.46 -2.89 -2.63
C VAL A 4 -3.78 -1.98 -1.44
N ARG A 5 -3.04 -2.15 -0.34
CA ARG A 5 -3.07 -1.21 0.79
C ARG A 5 -1.87 -0.28 0.71
N ALA A 6 -2.13 1.01 0.78
CA ALA A 6 -1.13 2.06 0.81
C ALA A 6 -1.54 3.18 1.77
N LEU A 7 -0.58 4.00 2.19
CA LEU A 7 -0.86 5.27 2.83
C LEU A 7 -1.66 6.17 1.88
N LYS A 8 -2.56 6.96 2.45
CA LYS A 8 -3.36 7.91 1.68
C LYS A 8 -2.47 9.09 1.25
N ASN A 9 -2.42 9.34 -0.05
CA ASN A 9 -1.77 10.48 -0.69
C ASN A 9 -2.55 10.93 -1.95
N ALA A 10 -2.06 11.94 -2.65
CA ALA A 10 -2.70 12.45 -3.88
C ALA A 10 -2.88 11.35 -4.95
N SER A 11 -1.85 10.52 -5.17
CA SER A 11 -1.90 9.40 -6.11
C SER A 11 -3.05 8.42 -5.80
N SER A 12 -3.24 8.07 -4.53
CA SER A 12 -4.29 7.14 -4.11
C SER A 12 -5.71 7.66 -4.38
N GLU A 13 -5.91 8.98 -4.28
CA GLU A 13 -7.19 9.62 -4.59
C GLU A 13 -7.44 9.62 -6.11
N LEU A 14 -6.42 9.97 -6.90
CA LEU A 14 -6.48 9.95 -8.36
C LEU A 14 -6.70 8.54 -8.90
N PHE A 15 -6.08 7.52 -8.29
CA PHE A 15 -6.30 6.13 -8.66
C PHE A 15 -7.73 5.69 -8.41
N THR A 16 -8.29 6.05 -7.26
CA THR A 16 -9.69 5.77 -6.94
C THR A 16 -10.62 6.45 -7.95
N ALA A 17 -10.33 7.69 -8.33
CA ALA A 17 -11.08 8.39 -9.38
C ALA A 17 -10.98 7.66 -10.72
N LYS A 18 -9.79 7.22 -11.13
CA LYS A 18 -9.57 6.48 -12.37
C LYS A 18 -10.29 5.13 -12.38
N GLN A 19 -10.32 4.42 -11.25
CA GLN A 19 -11.07 3.18 -11.10
C GLN A 19 -12.57 3.40 -11.31
N ARG A 20 -13.15 4.49 -10.77
CA ARG A 20 -14.56 4.83 -11.00
C ARG A 20 -14.84 5.20 -12.45
N GLU A 21 -13.97 6.00 -13.06
CA GLU A 21 -14.07 6.39 -14.47
C GLU A 21 -14.09 5.16 -15.38
N VAL A 22 -13.15 4.23 -15.20
CA VAL A 22 -13.06 3.01 -16.01
C VAL A 22 -14.24 2.07 -15.74
N ALA A 23 -14.69 1.96 -14.50
CA ALA A 23 -15.90 1.18 -14.17
C ALA A 23 -17.13 1.74 -14.91
N GLN A 24 -17.29 3.06 -14.95
CA GLN A 24 -18.38 3.69 -15.68
C GLN A 24 -18.28 3.43 -17.20
N LEU A 25 -17.08 3.51 -17.79
CA LEU A 25 -16.90 3.19 -19.22
C LEU A 25 -17.26 1.73 -19.54
N LEU A 26 -16.96 0.81 -18.62
CA LEU A 26 -17.32 -0.60 -18.75
C LEU A 26 -18.85 -0.78 -18.65
N ASP A 27 -19.49 -0.16 -17.66
CA ASP A 27 -20.95 -0.23 -17.46
C ASP A 27 -21.72 0.36 -18.66
N GLU A 28 -21.17 1.39 -19.29
CA GLU A 28 -21.71 2.02 -20.51
C GLU A 28 -21.41 1.21 -21.79
N GLY A 29 -20.66 0.11 -21.71
CA GLY A 29 -20.28 -0.72 -22.85
C GLY A 29 -19.30 -0.05 -23.81
N LYS A 30 -18.58 0.99 -23.35
CA LYS A 30 -17.59 1.73 -24.16
C LYS A 30 -16.23 1.02 -24.22
N VAL A 31 -15.94 0.16 -23.25
CA VAL A 31 -14.73 -0.66 -23.19
C VAL A 31 -15.09 -2.08 -22.76
N GLU A 32 -14.35 -3.05 -23.26
CA GLU A 32 -14.46 -4.44 -22.82
C GLU A 32 -13.73 -4.66 -21.49
N MET A 33 -14.11 -5.71 -20.76
CA MET A 33 -13.53 -6.01 -19.43
C MET A 33 -12.00 -6.08 -19.43
N MET A 34 -11.41 -6.68 -20.46
CA MET A 34 -9.94 -6.82 -20.56
C MET A 34 -9.27 -5.45 -20.75
N GLU A 35 -9.84 -4.60 -21.60
CA GLU A 35 -9.33 -3.25 -21.86
C GLU A 35 -9.45 -2.38 -20.60
N ALA A 36 -10.59 -2.47 -19.89
CA ALA A 36 -10.79 -1.79 -18.62
C ALA A 36 -9.73 -2.19 -17.57
N GLN A 37 -9.41 -3.48 -17.46
CA GLN A 37 -8.36 -3.96 -16.56
C GLN A 37 -6.99 -3.39 -16.93
N LEU A 38 -6.64 -3.45 -18.22
CA LEU A 38 -5.35 -2.98 -18.74
C LEU A 38 -5.14 -1.49 -18.50
N GLN A 39 -6.18 -0.66 -18.67
CA GLN A 39 -6.11 0.78 -18.39
C GLN A 39 -5.75 1.08 -16.93
N ILE A 40 -6.29 0.33 -15.98
CA ILE A 40 -5.96 0.51 -14.56
C ILE A 40 -4.54 0.04 -14.26
N GLU A 41 -4.11 -1.08 -14.83
CA GLU A 41 -2.74 -1.59 -14.66
C GLU A 41 -1.70 -0.61 -15.21
N HIS A 42 -1.92 -0.09 -16.43
CA HIS A 42 -1.03 0.90 -17.02
C HIS A 42 -0.97 2.19 -16.22
N TYR A 43 -2.11 2.66 -15.70
CA TYR A 43 -2.14 3.87 -14.88
C TYR A 43 -1.28 3.73 -13.62
N TRP A 44 -1.32 2.55 -12.99
CA TRP A 44 -0.59 2.31 -11.74
C TRP A 44 0.84 1.78 -11.93
N ALA A 45 1.22 1.45 -13.17
CA ALA A 45 2.54 0.91 -13.48
C ALA A 45 3.65 1.85 -12.99
N GLY A 46 4.65 1.26 -12.32
CA GLY A 46 5.79 1.99 -11.77
C GLY A 46 5.51 2.89 -10.56
N ALA A 47 4.28 2.94 -10.03
CA ALA A 47 3.95 3.79 -8.89
C ALA A 47 4.75 3.45 -7.62
N LEU A 48 4.98 2.16 -7.36
CA LEU A 48 5.82 1.72 -6.24
C LEU A 48 7.27 2.18 -6.39
N ARG A 49 7.84 2.06 -7.60
CA ARG A 49 9.20 2.52 -7.88
C ARG A 49 9.34 4.04 -7.67
N ARG A 50 8.35 4.83 -8.14
CA ARG A 50 8.34 6.28 -7.93
C ARG A 50 8.41 6.67 -6.45
N ALA A 51 7.64 6.00 -5.60
CA ALA A 51 7.70 6.24 -4.16
C ALA A 51 9.03 5.78 -3.53
N VAL A 52 9.45 4.54 -3.81
CA VAL A 52 10.54 3.88 -3.07
C VAL A 52 11.93 4.31 -3.55
N ILE A 53 12.09 4.49 -4.87
CA ILE A 53 13.40 4.81 -5.47
C ILE A 53 13.53 6.31 -5.71
N ASP A 54 12.51 6.93 -6.29
CA ASP A 54 12.59 8.33 -6.68
C ASP A 54 12.16 9.28 -5.54
N GLY A 55 11.63 8.74 -4.43
CA GLY A 55 11.23 9.51 -3.25
C GLY A 55 9.93 10.32 -3.41
N ASP A 56 9.15 10.05 -4.46
CA ASP A 56 7.90 10.76 -4.73
C ASP A 56 6.76 10.22 -3.87
N VAL A 57 6.63 10.79 -2.66
CA VAL A 57 5.63 10.37 -1.67
C VAL A 57 4.21 10.88 -1.99
N ASP A 58 4.07 11.83 -2.89
CA ASP A 58 2.76 12.41 -3.24
C ASP A 58 2.10 11.65 -4.40
N ASN A 59 2.90 11.30 -5.42
CA ASN A 59 2.42 10.68 -6.66
C ASN A 59 2.82 9.20 -6.80
N GLY A 60 3.63 8.66 -5.89
CA GLY A 60 3.97 7.25 -5.82
C GLY A 60 2.99 6.40 -4.99
N SER A 61 3.22 5.09 -4.96
CA SER A 61 2.47 4.14 -4.13
C SER A 61 3.27 3.79 -2.86
N LEU A 62 2.89 4.39 -1.72
CA LEU A 62 3.47 4.08 -0.41
C LEU A 62 2.74 2.89 0.22
N MET A 63 3.08 1.69 -0.21
CA MET A 63 2.49 0.47 0.34
C MET A 63 2.91 0.30 1.81
N ALA A 64 1.93 0.27 2.72
CA ALA A 64 2.16 0.10 4.15
C ALA A 64 0.98 -0.62 4.82
N GLY A 65 1.30 -1.46 5.82
CA GLY A 65 0.29 -2.08 6.68
C GLY A 65 -0.33 -1.09 7.66
N GLN A 66 -1.46 -1.46 8.31
CA GLN A 66 -2.08 -0.59 9.32
C GLN A 66 -1.21 -0.39 10.57
N SER A 67 -0.29 -1.33 10.84
CA SER A 67 0.69 -1.21 11.92
C SER A 67 1.68 -0.06 11.73
N VAL A 68 1.72 0.59 10.56
CA VAL A 68 2.61 1.73 10.29
C VAL A 68 2.40 2.88 11.29
N GLY A 69 1.18 3.06 11.82
CA GLY A 69 0.92 4.06 12.86
C GLY A 69 1.60 3.78 14.20
N MET A 70 2.13 2.57 14.41
CA MET A 70 2.93 2.20 15.59
C MET A 70 4.43 2.43 15.38
N VAL A 71 4.88 2.67 14.14
CA VAL A 71 6.29 2.91 13.83
C VAL A 71 6.58 4.38 14.08
N THR A 72 7.35 4.68 15.12
CA THR A 72 7.61 6.06 15.60
C THR A 72 9.07 6.49 15.47
N LYS A 73 9.96 5.58 15.08
CA LYS A 73 11.40 5.81 14.93
C LYS A 73 11.99 4.91 13.85
N GLU A 74 13.10 5.36 13.30
CA GLU A 74 13.97 4.55 12.44
C GLU A 74 14.97 3.79 13.32
N GLU A 75 15.15 2.49 13.05
CA GLU A 75 15.98 1.62 13.88
C GLU A 75 16.77 0.62 13.02
N PRO A 76 17.96 0.18 13.49
CA PRO A 76 18.66 -0.95 12.89
C PRO A 76 17.80 -2.22 12.93
N VAL A 77 17.86 -3.03 11.88
CA VAL A 77 17.11 -4.29 11.77
C VAL A 77 17.36 -5.22 12.97
N ALA A 78 18.61 -5.27 13.46
CA ALA A 78 18.96 -6.08 14.61
C ALA A 78 18.23 -5.66 15.89
N GLU A 79 18.06 -4.35 16.12
CA GLU A 79 17.34 -3.81 17.28
C GLU A 79 15.83 -4.05 17.19
N ILE A 80 15.26 -3.92 15.99
CA ILE A 80 13.85 -4.23 15.73
C ILE A 80 13.56 -5.69 16.08
N ILE A 81 14.37 -6.62 15.57
CA ILE A 81 14.20 -8.06 15.84
C ILE A 81 14.39 -8.36 17.32
N ALA A 82 15.42 -7.80 17.96
CA ALA A 82 15.68 -8.02 19.39
C ALA A 82 14.50 -7.55 20.27
N THR A 83 13.96 -6.37 19.98
CA THR A 83 12.78 -5.81 20.67
C THR A 83 11.57 -6.73 20.50
N LEU A 84 11.25 -7.12 19.27
CA LEU A 84 10.10 -8.01 18.99
C LEU A 84 10.21 -9.36 19.74
N MET A 85 11.40 -9.96 19.76
CA MET A 85 11.63 -11.22 20.47
C MET A 85 11.50 -11.08 21.98
N ALA A 86 12.02 -9.99 22.56
CA ALA A 86 11.92 -9.71 23.99
C ALA A 86 10.47 -9.45 24.42
N GLU A 87 9.73 -8.63 23.67
CA GLU A 87 8.32 -8.33 23.94
C GLU A 87 7.45 -9.59 23.83
N ALA A 88 7.70 -10.43 22.82
CA ALA A 88 6.99 -11.69 22.66
C ALA A 88 7.24 -12.67 23.82
N ALA A 89 8.49 -12.83 24.26
CA ALA A 89 8.84 -13.68 25.40
C ALA A 89 8.16 -13.18 26.69
N HIS A 90 8.25 -11.88 26.96
CA HIS A 90 7.62 -11.25 28.12
C HIS A 90 6.09 -11.44 28.13
N ALA A 91 5.44 -11.28 26.97
CA ALA A 91 3.99 -11.48 26.84
C ALA A 91 3.57 -12.93 27.12
N LEU A 92 4.38 -13.92 26.72
CA LEU A 92 4.13 -15.33 26.99
C LEU A 92 4.31 -15.67 28.47
N GLU A 93 5.38 -15.19 29.11
CA GLU A 93 5.62 -15.37 30.55
C GLU A 93 4.48 -14.80 31.38
N LYS A 94 4.04 -13.57 31.07
CA LYS A 94 2.92 -12.92 31.77
C LYS A 94 1.60 -13.68 31.63
N ARG A 95 1.39 -14.39 30.52
CA ARG A 95 0.17 -15.19 30.30
C ARG A 95 0.21 -16.53 31.04
N ALA A 96 1.40 -17.07 31.31
CA ALA A 96 1.59 -18.34 32.00
C ALA A 96 1.52 -18.21 33.53
N ALA A 97 1.76 -17.01 34.07
CA ALA A 97 1.61 -16.66 35.47
C ALA A 97 0.14 -16.40 35.86
#